data_AF-A0A0M8NRE6-F1
#
_entry.id   AF-A0A0M8NRE6-F1
#
_cell.length_a   1.000
_cell.length_b   1.000
_cell.length_c   1.000
_cell.angle_alpha   90.00
_cell.angle_beta   90.00
_cell.angle_gamma   90.00
#
_symmetry.space_group_name_H-M   'P 1'
#
loop_
_entity.id
_entity.type
_entity.pdbx_description
1 polymer ?
#
loop_
_entity_poly.entity_id
_entity_poly.type
_entity_poly.pdbx_seq_one_letter_code
_entity_poly.pdbx_strand_id
1 'polypeptide(L)'
;MADYSSPNYKDLYIKAEEGRKRAEEREKQAEERERQEAEGRRQAEERERQEAEGRRQAEERERQEAEGRRQAEERERQEAEGRRQAEEREKQAKERTRQTTFTELLQHCHVLLSRSLRVDSPSRSTTGKIPPPKGKYCPTRLEHWTDCPKQLSEVYETVCQYLQPERGQEPRLFSSVAELEGLSRRFARNPLSSEQELEAYERFGVEEHIHDIITELCKLPAAREEFGLGDRIQFSNHKNSLNDNEPIEVAANQLPSTSQPRPDQFCINRVDGNSTTILTTVEYKPPHKLPSATFRIGLRPMDL
;
A
#
# COMPACT_ATOMS: atom_id res chain seq x y z
N MET A 1 122.85 -30.87 -59.82
CA MET A 1 121.46 -30.35 -59.92
C MET A 1 120.97 -30.04 -58.51
N ALA A 2 120.19 -28.97 -58.39
CA ALA A 2 119.53 -28.41 -57.20
C ALA A 2 120.20 -27.12 -56.67
N ASP A 3 119.44 -26.06 -56.91
CA ASP A 3 119.70 -24.62 -56.91
C ASP A 3 119.71 -24.03 -55.49
N TYR A 4 120.69 -23.16 -55.17
CA TYR A 4 120.66 -22.32 -53.97
C TYR A 4 120.33 -20.88 -54.39
N SER A 5 119.04 -20.64 -54.65
CA SER A 5 118.51 -19.30 -54.94
C SER A 5 118.28 -18.55 -53.63
N SER A 6 119.05 -17.46 -53.45
CA SER A 6 118.95 -16.54 -52.31
C SER A 6 117.61 -15.77 -52.34
N PRO A 7 116.89 -15.59 -51.20
CA PRO A 7 115.60 -14.91 -51.21
C PRO A 7 115.75 -13.43 -51.60
N ASN A 8 115.05 -13.00 -52.65
CA ASN A 8 114.96 -11.61 -53.05
C ASN A 8 114.21 -10.78 -51.97
N TYR A 9 114.95 -10.03 -51.16
CA TYR A 9 114.45 -9.22 -50.05
C TYR A 9 113.37 -8.20 -50.45
N LYS A 10 113.36 -7.77 -51.73
CA LYS A 10 112.37 -6.83 -52.28
C LYS A 10 111.00 -7.50 -52.47
N ASP A 11 110.99 -8.77 -52.87
CA ASP A 11 109.77 -9.56 -53.02
C ASP A 11 109.18 -9.93 -51.65
N LEU A 12 110.02 -10.19 -50.64
CA LEU A 12 109.57 -10.44 -49.26
C LEU A 12 108.94 -9.20 -48.62
N TYR A 13 109.49 -8.00 -48.86
CA TYR A 13 108.92 -6.74 -48.35
C TYR A 13 107.57 -6.41 -48.99
N ILE A 14 107.43 -6.56 -50.31
CA ILE A 14 106.14 -6.35 -51.00
C ILE A 14 105.10 -7.38 -50.54
N LYS A 15 105.48 -8.65 -50.38
CA LYS A 15 104.58 -9.70 -49.89
C LYS A 15 104.14 -9.48 -48.43
N ALA A 16 105.01 -8.91 -47.59
CA ALA A 16 104.68 -8.51 -46.23
C ALA A 16 103.78 -7.26 -46.17
N GLU A 17 103.99 -6.29 -47.06
CA GLU A 17 103.15 -5.09 -47.14
C GLU A 17 101.76 -5.40 -47.72
N GLU A 18 101.68 -6.27 -48.73
CA GLU A 18 100.42 -6.84 -49.23
C GLU A 18 99.72 -7.68 -48.15
N GLY A 19 100.49 -8.40 -47.33
CA GLY A 19 99.99 -9.12 -46.17
C GLY A 19 99.38 -8.18 -45.11
N ARG A 20 100.04 -7.06 -44.81
CA ARG A 20 99.51 -6.01 -43.91
C ARG A 20 98.25 -5.36 -44.47
N LYS A 21 98.24 -4.99 -45.76
CA LYS A 21 97.05 -4.41 -46.39
C LYS A 21 95.87 -5.38 -46.38
N ARG A 22 96.09 -6.66 -46.69
CA ARG A 22 95.04 -7.69 -46.61
C ARG A 22 94.58 -7.96 -45.19
N ALA A 23 95.47 -7.85 -44.19
CA ALA A 23 95.11 -7.97 -42.78
C ALA A 23 94.28 -6.77 -42.32
N GLU A 24 94.68 -5.53 -42.65
CA GLU A 24 93.93 -4.31 -42.36
C GLU A 24 92.57 -4.28 -43.09
N GLU A 25 92.48 -4.78 -44.32
CA GLU A 25 91.19 -4.95 -45.03
C GLU A 25 90.28 -5.97 -44.36
N ARG A 26 90.84 -7.10 -43.88
CA ARG A 26 90.08 -8.12 -43.15
C ARG A 26 89.62 -7.59 -41.79
N GLU A 27 90.44 -6.82 -41.11
CA GLU A 27 90.11 -6.19 -39.84
C GLU A 27 89.00 -5.15 -40.02
N LYS A 28 89.08 -4.31 -41.06
CA LYS A 28 87.99 -3.40 -41.45
C LYS A 28 86.70 -4.14 -41.81
N GLN A 29 86.77 -5.23 -42.57
CA GLN A 29 85.59 -6.05 -42.89
C GLN A 29 84.99 -6.73 -41.66
N ALA A 30 85.83 -7.17 -40.72
CA ALA A 30 85.38 -7.76 -39.46
C ALA A 30 84.69 -6.71 -38.58
N GLU A 31 85.27 -5.51 -38.48
CA GLU A 31 84.71 -4.38 -37.71
C GLU A 31 83.40 -3.87 -38.34
N GLU A 32 83.31 -3.85 -39.68
CA GLU A 32 82.07 -3.51 -40.40
C GLU A 32 80.98 -4.58 -40.20
N ARG A 33 81.33 -5.87 -40.16
CA ARG A 33 80.40 -6.95 -39.79
C ARG A 33 79.94 -6.86 -38.35
N GLU A 34 80.83 -6.58 -37.40
CA GLU A 34 80.45 -6.38 -35.99
C GLU A 34 79.50 -5.18 -35.84
N ARG A 35 79.74 -4.08 -36.56
CA ARG A 35 78.81 -2.94 -36.58
C ARG A 35 77.45 -3.33 -37.14
N GLN A 36 77.41 -4.07 -38.25
CA GLN A 36 76.14 -4.54 -38.84
C GLN A 36 75.40 -5.52 -37.91
N GLU A 37 76.10 -6.43 -37.24
CA GLU A 37 75.49 -7.34 -36.25
C GLU A 37 74.99 -6.59 -35.02
N ALA A 38 75.76 -5.62 -34.51
CA ALA A 38 75.36 -4.79 -33.38
C ALA A 38 74.13 -3.92 -33.73
N GLU A 39 74.08 -3.36 -34.94
CA GLU A 39 72.94 -2.61 -35.44
C GLU A 39 71.71 -3.51 -35.63
N GLY A 40 71.89 -4.72 -36.18
CA GLY A 40 70.84 -5.72 -36.27
C GLY A 40 70.28 -6.16 -34.91
N ARG A 41 71.13 -6.34 -33.90
CA ARG A 41 70.70 -6.63 -32.51
C ARG A 41 69.89 -5.48 -31.91
N ARG A 42 70.33 -4.23 -32.10
CA ARG A 42 69.59 -3.05 -31.63
C ARG A 42 68.21 -2.94 -32.27
N GLN A 43 68.12 -3.17 -33.59
CA GLN A 43 66.84 -3.16 -34.30
C GLN A 43 65.91 -4.30 -33.85
N ALA A 44 66.45 -5.48 -33.55
CA ALA A 44 65.68 -6.59 -33.00
C ALA A 44 65.14 -6.29 -31.60
N GLU A 45 65.97 -5.76 -30.70
CA GLU A 45 65.55 -5.33 -29.36
C GLU A 45 64.49 -4.22 -29.40
N GLU A 46 64.63 -3.27 -30.33
CA GLU A 46 63.64 -2.20 -30.50
C GLU A 46 62.28 -2.74 -30.98
N ARG A 47 62.28 -3.71 -31.90
CA ARG A 47 61.06 -4.41 -32.34
C ARG A 47 60.42 -5.20 -31.19
N GLU A 48 61.20 -5.95 -30.41
CA GLU A 48 60.66 -6.67 -29.25
C GLU A 48 60.03 -5.72 -28.22
N ARG A 49 60.65 -4.54 -27.98
CA ARG A 49 60.07 -3.52 -27.10
C ARG A 49 58.75 -2.98 -27.64
N GLN A 50 58.67 -2.67 -28.93
CA GLN A 50 57.44 -2.20 -29.56
C GLN A 50 56.33 -3.26 -29.53
N GLU A 51 56.66 -4.53 -29.77
CA GLU A 51 55.70 -5.62 -29.66
C GLU A 51 55.22 -5.83 -28.22
N ALA A 52 56.12 -5.77 -27.24
CA ALA A 52 55.77 -5.89 -25.82
C ALA A 52 54.89 -4.73 -25.36
N GLU A 53 55.15 -3.51 -25.82
CA GLU A 53 54.33 -2.33 -25.54
C GLU A 53 52.94 -2.46 -26.20
N GLY A 54 52.87 -2.91 -27.46
CA GLY A 54 51.61 -3.19 -28.14
C GLY A 54 50.77 -4.24 -27.43
N ARG A 55 51.38 -5.32 -26.91
CA ARG A 55 50.69 -6.34 -26.10
C ARG A 55 50.13 -5.76 -24.81
N ARG A 56 50.91 -4.93 -24.10
CA ARG A 56 50.44 -4.27 -22.86
C ARG A 56 49.26 -3.35 -23.12
N GLN A 57 49.30 -2.56 -24.20
CA GLN A 57 48.19 -1.68 -24.57
C GLN A 57 46.94 -2.47 -24.96
N ALA A 58 47.10 -3.60 -25.64
CA ALA A 58 45.98 -4.49 -25.98
C ALA A 58 45.34 -5.09 -24.71
N GLU A 59 46.14 -5.61 -23.79
CA GLU A 59 45.66 -6.15 -22.50
C GLU A 59 44.94 -5.08 -21.65
N GLU A 60 45.45 -3.84 -21.63
CA GLU A 60 44.81 -2.75 -20.90
C GLU A 60 43.44 -2.39 -21.49
N ARG A 61 43.33 -2.34 -22.83
CA ARG A 61 42.04 -2.13 -23.51
C ARG A 61 41.06 -3.24 -23.22
N GLU A 62 41.48 -4.50 -23.27
CA GLU A 62 40.62 -5.64 -22.91
C GLU A 62 40.14 -5.56 -21.46
N ARG A 63 40.99 -5.13 -20.52
CA ARG A 63 40.59 -4.92 -19.13
C ARG A 63 39.56 -3.80 -18.99
N GLN A 64 39.77 -2.67 -19.65
CA GLN A 64 38.82 -1.55 -19.63
C GLN A 64 37.47 -1.94 -20.25
N GLU A 65 37.47 -2.68 -21.35
CA GLU A 65 36.24 -3.21 -21.95
C GLU A 65 35.54 -4.20 -21.02
N ALA A 66 36.27 -5.12 -20.39
CA ALA A 66 35.71 -6.08 -19.45
C ALA A 66 35.12 -5.38 -18.22
N GLU A 67 35.77 -4.35 -17.69
CA GLU A 67 35.25 -3.54 -16.59
C GLU A 67 34.01 -2.76 -17.01
N GLY A 68 34.02 -2.13 -18.19
CA GLY A 68 32.86 -1.44 -18.76
C GLY A 68 31.65 -2.38 -18.94
N ARG A 69 31.88 -3.62 -19.40
CA ARG A 69 30.82 -4.64 -19.51
C ARG A 69 30.26 -5.01 -18.13
N ARG A 70 31.12 -5.22 -17.13
CA ARG A 70 30.68 -5.52 -15.75
C ARG A 70 29.86 -4.39 -15.15
N GLN A 71 30.28 -3.14 -15.34
CA GLN A 71 29.53 -1.98 -14.86
C GLN A 71 28.18 -1.83 -15.58
N ALA A 72 28.13 -2.10 -16.89
CA ALA A 72 26.88 -2.08 -17.64
C ALA A 72 25.91 -3.18 -17.17
N GLU A 73 26.39 -4.42 -16.99
CA GLU A 73 25.60 -5.53 -16.44
C GLU A 73 25.10 -5.24 -15.02
N GLU A 74 25.92 -4.61 -14.17
CA GLU A 74 25.50 -4.23 -12.82
C GLU A 74 24.40 -3.18 -12.83
N ARG A 75 24.52 -2.15 -13.68
CA ARG A 75 23.47 -1.14 -13.86
C ARG A 75 22.17 -1.76 -14.37
N GLU A 76 22.25 -2.66 -15.35
CA GLU A 76 21.09 -3.35 -15.88
C GLU A 76 20.40 -4.19 -14.79
N ARG A 77 21.17 -4.88 -13.94
CA ARG A 77 20.62 -5.62 -12.79
C ARG A 77 19.94 -4.70 -11.78
N GLN A 78 20.55 -3.58 -11.43
CA GLN A 78 19.97 -2.60 -10.50
C GLN A 78 18.68 -2.00 -11.07
N GLU A 79 18.65 -1.68 -12.36
CA GLU A 79 17.44 -1.21 -13.03
C GLU A 79 16.33 -2.27 -13.05
N ALA A 80 16.67 -3.52 -13.36
CA ALA A 80 15.72 -4.62 -13.37
C ALA A 80 15.14 -4.89 -11.98
N GLU A 81 15.96 -4.83 -10.93
CA GLU A 81 15.51 -4.95 -9.55
C GLU A 81 14.61 -3.77 -9.15
N GLY A 82 15.02 -2.54 -9.49
CA GLY A 82 14.21 -1.34 -9.26
C GLY A 82 12.84 -1.42 -9.93
N ARG A 83 12.77 -1.92 -11.16
CA ARG A 83 11.49 -2.14 -11.88
C ARG A 83 10.62 -3.18 -11.19
N ARG A 84 11.20 -4.32 -10.77
CA ARG A 84 10.46 -5.36 -10.02
C ARG A 84 9.88 -4.84 -8.71
N GLN A 85 10.68 -4.09 -7.94
CA GLN A 85 10.21 -3.48 -6.69
C GLN A 85 9.10 -2.45 -6.94
N ALA A 86 9.21 -1.64 -8.01
CA ALA A 86 8.18 -0.68 -8.38
C ALA A 86 6.86 -1.39 -8.77
N GLU A 87 6.94 -2.43 -9.59
CA GLU A 87 5.78 -3.24 -10.00
C GLU A 87 5.12 -3.93 -8.81
N GLU A 88 5.90 -4.47 -7.88
CA GLU A 88 5.37 -5.08 -6.66
C GLU A 88 4.64 -4.06 -5.78
N ARG A 89 5.23 -2.87 -5.58
CA ARG A 89 4.59 -1.77 -4.83
C ARG A 89 3.30 -1.32 -5.50
N GLU A 90 3.29 -1.21 -6.82
CA GLU A 90 2.08 -0.86 -7.57
C GLU A 90 0.99 -1.93 -7.40
N LYS A 91 1.36 -3.21 -7.48
CA LYS A 91 0.43 -4.32 -7.26
C LYS A 91 -0.14 -4.31 -5.84
N GLN A 92 0.69 -4.11 -4.83
CA GLN A 92 0.25 -3.99 -3.44
C GLN A 92 -0.67 -2.79 -3.22
N ALA A 93 -0.34 -1.63 -3.82
CA ALA A 93 -1.18 -0.44 -3.74
C ALA A 93 -2.56 -0.70 -4.37
N LYS A 94 -2.59 -1.27 -5.58
CA LYS A 94 -3.83 -1.65 -6.29
C LYS A 94 -4.69 -2.59 -5.45
N GLU A 95 -4.09 -3.62 -4.86
CA GLU A 95 -4.81 -4.59 -4.02
C GLU A 95 -5.39 -3.95 -2.75
N ARG A 96 -4.70 -2.96 -2.17
CA ARG A 96 -5.17 -2.26 -0.96
C ARG A 96 -6.26 -1.23 -1.23
N THR A 97 -6.25 -0.62 -2.42
CA THR A 97 -7.27 0.35 -2.85
C THR A 97 -8.44 -0.28 -3.59
N ARG A 98 -8.32 -1.56 -3.95
CA ARG A 98 -9.40 -2.38 -4.50
C ARG A 98 -10.59 -2.41 -3.54
N GLN A 99 -11.80 -2.34 -4.09
CA GLN A 99 -13.04 -2.50 -3.35
C GLN A 99 -13.16 -3.93 -2.76
N THR A 100 -13.77 -4.01 -1.58
CA THR A 100 -13.96 -5.28 -0.88
C THR A 100 -15.22 -5.99 -1.37
N THR A 101 -15.22 -7.32 -1.29
CA THR A 101 -16.46 -8.11 -1.36
C THR A 101 -17.25 -7.95 -0.05
N PHE A 102 -18.51 -8.38 -0.02
CA PHE A 102 -19.33 -8.30 1.20
C PHE A 102 -18.67 -9.02 2.39
N THR A 103 -18.10 -10.21 2.17
CA THR A 103 -17.40 -10.97 3.20
C THR A 103 -16.16 -10.25 3.71
N GLU A 104 -15.34 -9.75 2.78
CA GLU A 104 -14.12 -9.01 3.10
C GLU A 104 -14.47 -7.76 3.92
N LEU A 105 -15.51 -7.01 3.53
CA LEU A 105 -16.00 -5.84 4.27
C LEU A 105 -16.35 -6.22 5.71
N LEU A 106 -17.23 -7.19 5.92
CA LEU A 106 -17.68 -7.58 7.27
C LEU A 106 -16.51 -8.02 8.16
N GLN A 107 -15.57 -8.80 7.60
CA GLN A 107 -14.39 -9.24 8.32
C GLN A 107 -13.49 -8.05 8.69
N HIS A 108 -13.25 -7.13 7.77
CA HIS A 108 -12.43 -5.94 8.02
C HIS A 108 -13.10 -4.98 9.01
N CYS A 109 -14.41 -4.74 8.91
CA CYS A 109 -15.15 -3.95 9.90
C CYS A 109 -15.04 -4.55 11.30
N HIS A 110 -15.21 -5.87 11.43
CA HIS A 110 -15.07 -6.56 12.70
C HIS A 110 -13.66 -6.41 13.30
N VAL A 111 -12.61 -6.68 12.51
CA VAL A 111 -11.22 -6.68 12.99
C VAL A 111 -10.69 -5.26 13.23
N LEU A 112 -10.92 -4.36 12.28
CA LEU A 112 -10.32 -3.02 12.27
C LEU A 112 -11.13 -1.99 13.04
N LEU A 113 -12.47 -2.08 13.05
CA LEU A 113 -13.34 -1.06 13.62
C LEU A 113 -13.92 -1.52 14.95
N SER A 114 -14.61 -2.66 15.00
CA SER A 114 -15.33 -3.10 16.20
C SER A 114 -14.40 -3.65 17.28
N ARG A 115 -13.48 -4.56 16.95
CA ARG A 115 -12.55 -5.18 17.93
C ARG A 115 -11.54 -4.20 18.50
N SER A 116 -11.19 -3.16 17.73
CA SER A 116 -10.19 -2.16 18.12
C SER A 116 -10.81 -1.00 18.91
N LEU A 117 -12.13 -0.99 19.08
CA LEU A 117 -12.84 0.05 19.82
C LEU A 117 -12.47 -0.01 21.30
N ARG A 118 -12.15 1.16 21.86
CA ARG A 118 -11.77 1.30 23.28
C ARG A 118 -12.69 2.29 23.95
N VAL A 119 -13.03 2.01 25.19
CA VAL A 119 -13.81 2.91 26.06
C VAL A 119 -12.86 3.48 27.10
N ASP A 120 -12.91 4.79 27.35
CA ASP A 120 -12.09 5.42 28.37
C ASP A 120 -12.60 5.11 29.78
N SER A 121 -11.77 5.40 30.77
CA SER A 121 -12.16 5.37 32.17
C SER A 121 -13.30 6.36 32.47
N PRO A 122 -14.22 6.03 33.40
CA PRO A 122 -15.27 6.96 33.83
C PRO A 122 -14.73 8.30 34.33
N SER A 123 -13.53 8.31 34.94
CA SER A 123 -12.85 9.52 35.44
C SER A 123 -12.40 10.49 34.34
N ARG A 124 -12.28 10.02 33.10
CA ARG A 124 -11.86 10.82 31.93
C ARG A 124 -12.99 11.00 30.91
N SER A 125 -14.20 10.60 31.28
CA SER A 125 -15.39 10.68 30.44
C SER A 125 -16.23 11.92 30.77
N THR A 126 -17.15 12.27 29.88
CA THR A 126 -18.13 13.34 30.17
C THR A 126 -18.90 13.03 31.45
N THR A 127 -19.32 14.07 32.17
CA THR A 127 -20.05 13.91 33.43
C THR A 127 -21.55 14.11 33.19
N GLY A 128 -22.39 13.38 33.93
CA GLY A 128 -23.82 13.60 33.93
C GLY A 128 -24.59 12.31 34.16
N LYS A 129 -25.75 12.42 34.82
CA LYS A 129 -26.65 11.29 35.02
C LYS A 129 -27.69 11.24 33.90
N ILE A 130 -28.16 10.05 33.58
CA ILE A 130 -29.33 9.90 32.72
C ILE A 130 -30.54 10.43 33.52
N PRO A 131 -31.27 11.44 33.00
CA PRO A 131 -32.46 11.93 33.67
C PRO A 131 -33.52 10.81 33.73
N PRO A 132 -34.38 10.78 34.77
CA PRO A 132 -35.49 9.84 34.80
C PRO A 132 -36.38 10.04 33.56
N PRO A 133 -36.98 8.96 33.01
CA PRO A 133 -37.76 9.02 31.77
C PRO A 133 -39.15 9.64 31.98
N LYS A 134 -39.24 10.76 32.71
CA LYS A 134 -40.51 11.47 32.99
C LYS A 134 -41.15 11.91 31.67
N GLY A 135 -42.39 11.49 31.46
CA GLY A 135 -43.15 11.79 30.24
C GLY A 135 -42.71 11.01 28.99
N LYS A 136 -41.78 10.05 29.11
CA LYS A 136 -41.47 9.11 28.03
C LYS A 136 -42.36 7.87 28.13
N TYR A 137 -42.83 7.36 26.99
CA TYR A 137 -43.51 6.07 26.94
C TYR A 137 -42.51 4.97 27.33
N CYS A 138 -42.73 4.31 28.45
CA CYS A 138 -41.89 3.23 28.94
C CYS A 138 -42.65 1.91 28.77
N PRO A 139 -41.99 0.83 28.33
CA PRO A 139 -42.61 -0.49 28.29
C PRO A 139 -43.14 -0.88 29.67
N THR A 140 -44.37 -1.39 29.75
CA THR A 140 -44.94 -1.98 30.97
C THR A 140 -44.59 -3.44 31.12
N ARG A 141 -44.12 -4.09 30.04
CA ARG A 141 -43.69 -5.48 30.03
C ARG A 141 -42.42 -5.62 29.22
N LEU A 142 -41.46 -6.35 29.77
CA LEU A 142 -40.23 -6.74 29.08
C LEU A 142 -40.16 -8.25 29.02
N GLU A 143 -39.86 -8.80 27.84
CA GLU A 143 -39.73 -10.24 27.63
C GLU A 143 -38.53 -10.55 26.75
N HIS A 144 -38.05 -11.78 26.87
CA HIS A 144 -37.00 -12.27 25.99
C HIS A 144 -37.57 -12.57 24.61
N TRP A 145 -36.98 -11.97 23.58
CA TRP A 145 -37.30 -12.26 22.19
C TRP A 145 -36.63 -13.57 21.76
N THR A 146 -37.30 -14.69 22.04
CA THR A 146 -36.71 -16.04 21.97
C THR A 146 -36.24 -16.47 20.58
N ASP A 147 -36.90 -16.04 19.52
CA ASP A 147 -36.59 -16.38 18.14
C ASP A 147 -35.75 -15.33 17.41
N CYS A 148 -35.39 -14.22 18.07
CA CYS A 148 -34.57 -13.16 17.49
C CYS A 148 -33.25 -13.66 16.86
N PRO A 149 -32.44 -14.53 17.50
CA PRO A 149 -31.21 -15.00 16.87
C PRO A 149 -31.46 -15.79 15.59
N LYS A 150 -32.55 -16.55 15.53
CA LYS A 150 -32.96 -17.30 14.33
C LYS A 150 -33.36 -16.34 13.21
N GLN A 151 -34.23 -15.38 13.51
CA GLN A 151 -34.68 -14.37 12.55
C GLN A 151 -33.50 -13.53 12.02
N LEU A 152 -32.57 -13.12 12.89
CA LEU A 152 -31.36 -12.39 12.47
C LEU A 152 -30.45 -13.23 11.57
N SER A 153 -30.34 -14.54 11.85
CA SER A 153 -29.55 -15.45 11.01
C SER A 153 -30.20 -15.64 9.64
N GLU A 154 -31.52 -15.81 9.58
CA GLU A 154 -32.27 -15.91 8.32
C GLU A 154 -32.09 -14.65 7.46
N VAL A 155 -32.25 -13.46 8.05
CA VAL A 155 -31.99 -12.19 7.34
C VAL A 155 -30.55 -12.10 6.86
N TYR A 156 -29.57 -12.47 7.70
CA TYR A 156 -28.16 -12.46 7.32
C TYR A 156 -27.88 -13.41 6.15
N GLU A 157 -28.42 -14.63 6.19
CA GLU A 157 -28.28 -15.62 5.12
C GLU A 157 -28.89 -15.13 3.80
N THR A 158 -30.07 -14.50 3.83
CA THR A 158 -30.68 -13.90 2.65
C THR A 158 -29.82 -12.76 2.09
N VAL A 159 -29.28 -11.87 2.95
CA VAL A 159 -28.37 -10.80 2.50
C VAL A 159 -27.11 -11.40 1.86
N CYS A 160 -26.54 -12.44 2.45
CA CYS A 160 -25.43 -13.19 1.87
C CYS A 160 -25.79 -13.74 0.48
N GLN A 161 -26.97 -14.34 0.29
CA GLN A 161 -27.40 -14.87 -1.01
C GLN A 161 -27.42 -13.78 -2.10
N TYR A 162 -27.83 -12.55 -1.76
CA TYR A 162 -27.85 -11.45 -2.72
C TYR A 162 -26.48 -10.84 -3.00
N LEU A 163 -25.61 -10.75 -2.00
CA LEU A 163 -24.33 -10.03 -2.10
C LEU A 163 -23.11 -10.94 -2.29
N GLN A 164 -23.29 -12.25 -2.16
CA GLN A 164 -22.27 -13.28 -2.35
C GLN A 164 -22.79 -14.38 -3.30
N PRO A 165 -22.96 -14.07 -4.61
CA PRO A 165 -23.29 -15.09 -5.61
C PRO A 165 -22.12 -16.09 -5.78
N GLU A 166 -22.25 -17.04 -6.72
CA GLU A 166 -21.33 -18.17 -6.92
C GLU A 166 -19.83 -17.89 -6.66
N ARG A 167 -19.16 -18.84 -5.99
CA ARG A 167 -17.75 -18.73 -5.60
C ARG A 167 -16.87 -18.31 -6.78
N GLY A 168 -16.13 -17.22 -6.59
CA GLY A 168 -15.20 -16.68 -7.58
C GLY A 168 -15.78 -15.56 -8.45
N GLN A 169 -17.08 -15.25 -8.32
CA GLN A 169 -17.73 -14.11 -8.98
C GLN A 169 -18.28 -13.08 -7.99
N GLU A 170 -17.75 -13.06 -6.78
CA GLU A 170 -18.17 -12.13 -5.72
C GLU A 170 -17.94 -10.67 -6.15
N PRO A 171 -18.99 -9.83 -6.16
CA PRO A 171 -18.86 -8.46 -6.60
C PRO A 171 -18.09 -7.64 -5.55
N ARG A 172 -17.18 -6.78 -6.02
CA ARG A 172 -16.34 -5.91 -5.21
C ARG A 172 -16.96 -4.51 -5.15
N LEU A 173 -17.95 -4.34 -4.27
CA LEU A 173 -18.82 -3.17 -4.26
C LEU A 173 -18.51 -2.19 -3.13
N PHE A 174 -17.76 -2.61 -2.12
CA PHE A 174 -17.66 -1.89 -0.85
C PHE A 174 -16.30 -1.24 -0.60
N SER A 175 -16.21 -0.40 0.44
CA SER A 175 -15.02 0.34 0.84
C SER A 175 -13.74 -0.50 0.77
N SER A 176 -12.65 0.12 0.32
CA SER A 176 -11.35 -0.54 0.22
C SER A 176 -10.73 -0.80 1.61
N VAL A 177 -9.80 -1.76 1.68
CA VAL A 177 -9.07 -2.03 2.93
C VAL A 177 -8.30 -0.78 3.40
N ALA A 178 -7.72 -0.02 2.48
CA ALA A 178 -7.00 1.21 2.80
C ALA A 178 -7.89 2.27 3.49
N GLU A 179 -9.16 2.35 3.10
CA GLU A 179 -10.16 3.26 3.68
C GLU A 179 -10.54 2.83 5.11
N LEU A 180 -10.85 1.54 5.29
CA LEU A 180 -11.19 0.96 6.60
C LEU A 180 -10.04 1.07 7.60
N GLU A 181 -8.80 0.86 7.16
CA GLU A 181 -7.62 1.13 7.99
C GLU A 181 -7.47 2.62 8.33
N GLY A 182 -7.85 3.51 7.41
CA GLY A 182 -7.91 4.94 7.64
C GLY A 182 -8.88 5.31 8.76
N LEU A 183 -10.08 4.74 8.75
CA LEU A 183 -11.08 4.88 9.82
C LEU A 183 -10.57 4.28 11.14
N SER A 184 -10.02 3.07 11.10
CA SER A 184 -9.43 2.41 12.27
C SER A 184 -8.36 3.28 12.95
N ARG A 185 -7.45 3.87 12.17
CA ARG A 185 -6.43 4.81 12.69
C ARG A 185 -7.05 6.06 13.33
N ARG A 186 -8.22 6.52 12.88
CA ARG A 186 -8.92 7.67 13.48
C ARG A 186 -9.57 7.28 14.80
N PHE A 187 -10.30 6.16 14.84
CA PHE A 187 -10.93 5.65 16.06
C PHE A 187 -9.91 5.23 17.12
N ALA A 188 -8.74 4.74 16.71
CA ALA A 188 -7.68 4.37 17.64
C ALA A 188 -7.07 5.57 18.39
N ARG A 189 -7.23 6.83 17.93
CA ARG A 189 -6.59 8.00 18.55
C ARG A 189 -7.12 8.26 19.96
N ASN A 190 -8.44 8.22 20.12
CA ASN A 190 -9.11 8.54 21.38
C ASN A 190 -10.06 7.41 21.75
N PRO A 191 -9.94 6.82 22.95
CA PRO A 191 -10.99 5.96 23.48
C PRO A 191 -12.32 6.72 23.63
N LEU A 192 -13.44 6.03 23.48
CA LEU A 192 -14.77 6.61 23.63
C LEU A 192 -14.98 7.12 25.06
N SER A 193 -15.23 8.41 25.19
CA SER A 193 -15.39 9.10 26.48
C SER A 193 -16.63 9.99 26.53
N SER A 194 -17.26 10.25 25.38
CA SER A 194 -18.37 11.20 25.21
C SER A 194 -19.46 10.68 24.25
N GLU A 195 -20.64 11.33 24.26
CA GLU A 195 -21.74 11.04 23.32
C GLU A 195 -21.31 11.37 21.88
N GLN A 196 -20.61 12.48 21.69
CA GLN A 196 -20.12 12.92 20.38
C GLN A 196 -19.13 11.93 19.75
N GLU A 197 -18.22 11.35 20.56
CA GLU A 197 -17.27 10.35 20.05
C GLU A 197 -17.98 9.03 19.70
N LEU A 198 -19.00 8.64 20.48
CA LEU A 198 -19.81 7.47 20.16
C LEU A 198 -20.61 7.71 18.86
N GLU A 199 -21.26 8.86 18.72
CA GLU A 199 -21.99 9.24 17.51
C GLU A 199 -21.07 9.23 16.29
N ALA A 200 -19.84 9.74 16.41
CA ALA A 200 -18.86 9.69 15.32
C ALA A 200 -18.46 8.25 14.95
N TYR A 201 -18.28 7.37 15.93
CA TYR A 201 -17.99 5.95 15.68
C TYR A 201 -19.18 5.26 15.01
N GLU A 202 -20.40 5.43 15.53
CA GLU A 202 -21.59 4.79 14.97
C GLU A 202 -21.82 5.26 13.53
N ARG A 203 -21.72 6.56 13.29
CA ARG A 203 -21.83 7.10 11.93
C ARG A 203 -20.81 6.52 10.97
N PHE A 204 -19.52 6.73 11.23
CA PHE A 204 -18.49 6.40 10.24
C PHE A 204 -18.04 4.94 10.27
N GLY A 205 -18.20 4.25 11.40
CA GLY A 205 -17.74 2.88 11.60
C GLY A 205 -18.83 1.82 11.43
N VAL A 206 -20.11 2.24 11.40
CA VAL A 206 -21.26 1.32 11.31
C VAL A 206 -22.25 1.80 10.24
N GLU A 207 -22.84 2.98 10.40
CA GLU A 207 -23.97 3.45 9.60
C GLU A 207 -23.62 3.65 8.12
N GLU A 208 -22.48 4.28 7.80
CA GLU A 208 -22.07 4.49 6.40
C GLU A 208 -21.87 3.14 5.67
N HIS A 209 -21.33 2.13 6.36
CA HIS A 209 -21.18 0.79 5.78
C HIS A 209 -22.52 0.09 5.60
N ILE A 210 -23.46 0.25 6.55
CA ILE A 210 -24.83 -0.26 6.41
C ILE A 210 -25.54 0.45 5.25
N HIS A 211 -25.35 1.76 5.11
CA HIS A 211 -25.91 2.55 4.02
C HIS A 211 -25.44 2.02 2.66
N ASP A 212 -24.14 1.72 2.50
CA ASP A 212 -23.60 1.15 1.27
C ASP A 212 -24.17 -0.24 0.98
N ILE A 213 -24.27 -1.10 1.99
CA ILE A 213 -24.88 -2.44 1.88
C ILE A 213 -26.34 -2.32 1.39
N ILE A 214 -27.13 -1.47 2.04
CA ILE A 214 -28.53 -1.26 1.67
C ILE A 214 -28.64 -0.64 0.27
N THR A 215 -27.73 0.27 -0.09
CA THR A 215 -27.69 0.89 -1.42
C THR A 215 -27.47 -0.15 -2.51
N GLU A 216 -26.58 -1.12 -2.30
CA GLU A 216 -26.38 -2.23 -3.24
C GLU A 216 -27.60 -3.17 -3.28
N LEU A 217 -28.22 -3.48 -2.14
CA LEU A 217 -29.46 -4.26 -2.10
C LEU A 217 -30.62 -3.55 -2.83
N CYS A 218 -30.71 -2.23 -2.73
CA CYS A 218 -31.70 -1.43 -3.47
C CYS A 218 -31.53 -1.48 -4.99
N LYS A 219 -30.38 -1.92 -5.51
CA LYS A 219 -30.23 -2.13 -6.96
C LYS A 219 -30.89 -3.41 -7.45
N LEU A 220 -31.22 -4.33 -6.53
CA LEU A 220 -31.78 -5.65 -6.81
C LEU A 220 -33.30 -5.63 -6.54
N PRO A 221 -34.17 -5.73 -7.58
CA PRO A 221 -35.62 -5.67 -7.37
C PRO A 221 -36.15 -6.73 -6.41
N ALA A 222 -35.63 -7.96 -6.48
CA ALA A 222 -36.03 -9.04 -5.59
C ALA A 222 -35.68 -8.75 -4.12
N ALA A 223 -34.48 -8.22 -3.85
CA ALA A 223 -34.08 -7.86 -2.49
C ALA A 223 -34.90 -6.67 -1.95
N ARG A 224 -35.21 -5.69 -2.81
CA ARG A 224 -36.08 -4.56 -2.44
C ARG A 224 -37.46 -5.01 -1.99
N GLU A 225 -38.04 -5.95 -2.73
CA GLU A 225 -39.35 -6.52 -2.41
C GLU A 225 -39.29 -7.36 -1.12
N GLU A 226 -38.31 -8.26 -1.01
CA GLU A 226 -38.17 -9.16 0.14
C GLU A 226 -37.94 -8.42 1.46
N PHE A 227 -37.10 -7.38 1.46
CA PHE A 227 -36.76 -6.61 2.65
C PHE A 227 -37.62 -5.35 2.85
N GLY A 228 -38.48 -5.00 1.88
CA GLY A 228 -39.30 -3.78 1.94
C GLY A 228 -38.47 -2.48 2.05
N LEU A 229 -37.34 -2.41 1.34
CA LEU A 229 -36.32 -1.34 1.46
C LEU A 229 -36.73 -0.01 0.84
N GLY A 230 -37.74 -0.01 -0.02
CA GLY A 230 -38.12 1.18 -0.77
C GLY A 230 -37.08 1.59 -1.80
N ASP A 231 -36.88 2.89 -2.01
CA ASP A 231 -35.82 3.41 -2.89
C ASP A 231 -34.47 3.52 -2.15
N ARG A 232 -34.47 3.94 -0.88
CA ARG A 232 -33.27 4.03 -0.03
C ARG A 232 -33.62 4.10 1.45
N ILE A 233 -32.62 3.81 2.29
CA ILE A 233 -32.63 4.09 3.72
C ILE A 233 -31.77 5.32 4.02
N GLN A 234 -32.28 6.23 4.86
CA GLN A 234 -31.62 7.47 5.22
C GLN A 234 -31.45 7.60 6.73
N PHE A 235 -30.22 7.87 7.13
CA PHE A 235 -29.81 8.17 8.49
C PHE A 235 -29.84 9.70 8.72
N SER A 236 -30.62 10.20 9.67
CA SER A 236 -30.81 11.65 9.89
C SER A 236 -30.72 12.09 11.34
N ASN A 237 -29.97 13.17 11.60
CA ASN A 237 -29.71 13.68 12.97
C ASN A 237 -30.64 14.86 13.34
N HIS A 238 -31.63 15.20 12.52
CA HIS A 238 -32.47 16.37 12.74
C HIS A 238 -33.96 16.09 12.49
N LYS A 239 -34.76 16.47 13.48
CA LYS A 239 -36.22 16.32 13.51
C LYS A 239 -36.98 17.17 12.49
N ASN A 240 -36.34 18.11 11.79
CA ASN A 240 -37.03 18.93 10.78
C ASN A 240 -37.59 18.07 9.63
N SER A 241 -37.05 16.87 9.39
CA SER A 241 -37.62 15.91 8.44
C SER A 241 -38.95 15.28 8.88
N LEU A 242 -39.42 15.51 10.11
CA LEU A 242 -40.68 14.98 10.60
C LEU A 242 -41.88 15.94 10.41
N ASN A 243 -41.62 17.18 9.98
CA ASN A 243 -42.61 18.27 10.04
C ASN A 243 -43.15 18.74 8.68
N ASP A 244 -42.75 18.13 7.56
CA ASP A 244 -43.18 18.61 6.22
C ASP A 244 -44.63 18.22 5.84
N ASN A 245 -45.40 17.61 6.75
CA ASN A 245 -46.78 17.18 6.48
C ASN A 245 -47.86 17.76 7.41
N GLU A 246 -47.59 18.85 8.14
CA GLU A 246 -48.68 19.63 8.76
C GLU A 246 -48.95 20.91 7.97
N PRO A 247 -50.18 21.12 7.46
CA PRO A 247 -50.53 22.37 6.81
C PRO A 247 -50.42 23.52 7.82
N ILE A 248 -49.63 24.53 7.44
CA ILE A 248 -49.35 25.73 8.22
C ILE A 248 -50.67 26.46 8.50
N GLU A 249 -51.23 26.26 9.69
CA GLU A 249 -52.18 27.23 10.26
C GLU A 249 -51.39 28.40 10.84
N VAL A 250 -51.66 29.55 10.25
CA VAL A 250 -51.07 30.84 10.57
C VAL A 250 -51.60 31.29 11.94
N ALA A 251 -50.81 31.14 12.98
CA ALA A 251 -51.06 31.79 14.27
C ALA A 251 -49.83 32.58 14.72
N ALA A 252 -49.85 33.87 14.40
CA ALA A 252 -48.97 34.87 14.96
C ALA A 252 -49.17 34.93 16.49
N ASN A 253 -48.15 34.50 17.26
CA ASN A 253 -47.74 35.03 18.57
C ASN A 253 -46.66 34.12 19.17
N GLN A 254 -45.40 34.32 18.78
CA GLN A 254 -44.27 33.65 19.44
C GLN A 254 -43.74 34.52 20.58
N LEU A 255 -44.01 34.09 21.81
CA LEU A 255 -43.06 34.35 22.91
C LEU A 255 -41.78 33.54 22.65
N PRO A 256 -40.60 34.02 23.07
CA PRO A 256 -39.35 33.30 22.90
C PRO A 256 -39.42 32.02 23.73
N SER A 257 -39.70 30.89 23.07
CA SER A 257 -39.75 29.59 23.73
C SER A 257 -38.38 29.30 24.35
N THR A 258 -38.44 29.12 25.66
CA THR A 258 -37.35 28.66 26.52
C THR A 258 -36.50 27.60 25.86
N SER A 259 -35.18 27.82 25.88
CA SER A 259 -34.15 26.84 25.55
C SER A 259 -34.28 25.59 26.43
N GLN A 260 -35.13 24.65 26.01
CA GLN A 260 -35.04 23.27 26.47
C GLN A 260 -34.05 22.55 25.56
N PRO A 261 -33.04 21.84 26.10
CA PRO A 261 -32.16 21.02 25.29
C PRO A 261 -33.02 19.96 24.59
N ARG A 262 -33.18 20.12 23.27
CA ARG A 262 -33.89 19.17 22.42
C ARG A 262 -33.02 17.90 22.36
N PRO A 263 -33.58 16.70 22.62
CA PRO A 263 -32.78 15.49 22.57
C PRO A 263 -32.24 15.27 21.16
N ASP A 264 -30.96 14.90 21.06
CA ASP A 264 -30.29 14.49 19.83
C ASP A 264 -30.91 13.16 19.34
N GLN A 265 -32.08 13.28 18.71
CA GLN A 265 -32.80 12.14 18.16
C GLN A 265 -32.32 11.89 16.74
N PHE A 266 -31.59 10.79 16.60
CA PHE A 266 -31.22 10.22 15.31
C PHE A 266 -32.37 9.35 14.80
N CYS A 267 -32.67 9.41 13.51
CA CYS A 267 -33.77 8.66 12.90
C CYS A 267 -33.27 7.87 11.70
N ILE A 268 -33.77 6.65 11.57
CA ILE A 268 -33.61 5.83 10.35
C ILE A 268 -34.92 5.94 9.60
N ASN A 269 -34.86 6.38 8.35
CA ASN A 269 -36.03 6.59 7.50
C ASN A 269 -35.95 5.71 6.28
N ARG A 270 -37.10 5.19 5.83
CA ARG A 270 -37.27 4.64 4.49
C ARG A 270 -37.80 5.72 3.58
N VAL A 271 -37.24 5.83 2.38
CA VAL A 271 -37.71 6.75 1.34
C VAL A 271 -38.29 5.95 0.18
N ASP A 272 -39.51 6.30 -0.20
CA ASP A 272 -40.28 5.72 -1.30
C ASP A 272 -40.80 6.87 -2.19
N GLY A 273 -40.07 7.19 -3.27
CA GLY A 273 -40.30 8.37 -4.08
C GLY A 273 -40.24 9.65 -3.28
N ASN A 274 -41.37 10.34 -3.15
CA ASN A 274 -41.51 11.58 -2.37
C ASN A 274 -41.94 11.33 -0.91
N SER A 275 -42.23 10.08 -0.53
CA SER A 275 -42.66 9.74 0.83
C SER A 275 -41.47 9.29 1.67
N THR A 276 -41.45 9.74 2.93
CA THR A 276 -40.42 9.38 3.91
C THR A 276 -41.12 8.83 5.15
N THR A 277 -40.77 7.60 5.55
CA THR A 277 -41.34 6.91 6.70
C THR A 277 -40.26 6.67 7.75
N ILE A 278 -40.51 7.06 9.00
CA ILE A 278 -39.60 6.74 10.10
C ILE A 278 -39.69 5.25 10.42
N LEU A 279 -38.57 4.55 10.38
CA LEU A 279 -38.48 3.15 10.80
C LEU A 279 -38.16 3.03 12.29
N THR A 280 -37.18 3.80 12.77
CA THR A 280 -36.79 3.80 14.18
C THR A 280 -36.08 5.08 14.58
N THR A 281 -36.05 5.35 15.88
CA THR A 281 -35.33 6.47 16.49
C THR A 281 -34.25 5.96 17.44
N VAL A 282 -33.08 6.56 17.39
CA VAL A 282 -31.89 6.20 18.18
C VAL A 282 -31.47 7.41 19.02
N GLU A 283 -31.04 7.13 20.24
CA GLU A 283 -30.43 8.12 21.14
C GLU A 283 -29.09 7.54 21.62
N TYR A 284 -28.00 8.24 21.33
CA TYR A 284 -26.68 7.82 21.78
C TYR A 284 -26.45 8.20 23.25
N LYS A 285 -25.82 7.28 23.98
CA LYS A 285 -25.41 7.48 25.38
C LYS A 285 -23.99 6.95 25.56
N PRO A 286 -23.11 7.71 26.22
CA PRO A 286 -21.72 7.35 26.33
C PRO A 286 -21.58 6.13 27.27
N PRO A 287 -20.58 5.27 27.05
CA PRO A 287 -20.50 3.97 27.73
C PRO A 287 -20.56 4.04 29.26
N HIS A 288 -19.98 5.07 29.88
CA HIS A 288 -19.96 5.23 31.34
C HIS A 288 -21.35 5.50 31.96
N LYS A 289 -22.34 5.98 31.19
CA LYS A 289 -23.71 6.22 31.70
C LYS A 289 -24.54 4.94 31.76
N LEU A 290 -24.19 3.92 30.96
CA LEU A 290 -24.90 2.65 30.86
C LEU A 290 -23.93 1.47 31.02
N PRO A 291 -23.36 1.25 32.22
CA PRO A 291 -22.47 0.12 32.44
C PRO A 291 -23.22 -1.21 32.28
N SER A 292 -22.50 -2.27 31.87
CA SER A 292 -23.09 -3.60 31.61
C SER A 292 -23.87 -4.18 32.80
N ALA A 293 -23.47 -3.83 34.03
CA ALA A 293 -24.20 -4.23 35.23
C ALA A 293 -25.64 -3.67 35.26
N THR A 294 -25.84 -2.43 34.82
CA THR A 294 -27.17 -1.80 34.73
C THR A 294 -28.04 -2.56 33.73
N PHE A 295 -27.50 -2.92 32.56
CA PHE A 295 -28.23 -3.72 31.57
C PHE A 295 -28.61 -5.10 32.10
N ARG A 296 -27.70 -5.80 32.79
CA ARG A 296 -28.00 -7.13 33.35
C ARG A 296 -29.11 -7.11 34.40
N ILE A 297 -29.22 -6.02 35.16
CA ILE A 297 -30.27 -5.86 36.17
C ILE A 297 -31.59 -5.41 35.51
N GLY A 298 -31.53 -4.51 34.53
CA GLY A 298 -32.70 -3.87 33.93
C GLY A 298 -33.31 -4.59 32.73
N LEU A 299 -32.54 -5.37 31.97
CA LEU A 299 -33.01 -6.15 30.81
C LEU A 299 -33.29 -7.60 31.22
N ARG A 300 -34.36 -7.78 31.97
CA ARG A 300 -34.87 -9.09 32.38
C ARG A 300 -36.39 -9.12 32.20
N PRO A 301 -37.01 -10.31 32.12
CA PRO A 301 -38.45 -10.41 32.10
C PRO A 301 -39.08 -9.69 33.30
N MET A 302 -39.95 -8.72 33.05
CA MET A 302 -40.61 -7.90 34.08
C MET A 302 -42.00 -7.48 33.64
N ASP A 303 -42.90 -7.38 34.62
CA ASP A 303 -44.20 -6.70 34.54
C ASP A 303 -44.08 -5.49 35.49
N LEU A 304 -44.05 -4.27 34.93
CA LEU A 304 -43.57 -3.02 35.55
C LEU A 304 -44.71 -2.11 36.02
#